data_AF-A0A3S4HRF8-F1
#
_entry.id   AF-A0A3S4HRF8-F1
#
_cell.length_a   1.000
_cell.length_b   1.000
_cell.length_c   1.000
_cell.angle_alpha   90.00
_cell.angle_beta   90.00
_cell.angle_gamma   90.00
#
_symmetry.space_group_name_H-M   'P 1'
#
loop_
_entity.id
_entity.type
_entity.pdbx_description
1 polymer ?
#
loop_
_entity_poly.entity_id
_entity_poly.type
_entity_poly.pdbx_seq_one_letter_code
_entity_poly.pdbx_strand_id
1 'polypeptide(L)'
;MDTHQLDAAEVRVLGALLEKQALTPDAYPLTLNALVGACNQLTSREPVMQLSESDASAALDALIAKKLVAERLPAGSRVAKYEHRLNYEWNIDGARLAALCLLTLRGRRPVPRSAPAPAASTASPAWTRWRPR
;
A
#
# COMPACT_ATOMS: atom_id res chain seq x y z
N MET A 1 12.44 11.91 -14.95
CA MET A 1 11.69 11.41 -13.79
C MET A 1 11.36 12.61 -12.95
N ASP A 2 10.21 13.24 -13.21
CA ASP A 2 9.75 14.36 -12.41
C ASP A 2 9.60 13.89 -10.96
N THR A 3 10.34 14.51 -10.06
CA THR A 3 10.33 14.13 -8.64
C THR A 3 9.12 14.78 -7.99
N HIS A 4 8.05 14.01 -7.82
CA HIS A 4 6.88 14.47 -7.06
C HIS A 4 7.16 14.34 -5.57
N GLN A 5 7.26 15.47 -4.88
CA GLN A 5 7.16 15.49 -3.43
C GLN A 5 5.68 15.32 -3.05
N LEU A 6 5.39 14.25 -2.31
CA LEU A 6 4.06 13.97 -1.79
C LEU A 6 4.03 14.23 -0.28
N ASP A 7 2.98 14.89 0.19
CA ASP A 7 2.72 15.04 1.62
C ASP A 7 2.12 13.76 2.22
N ALA A 8 1.99 13.72 3.54
CA ALA A 8 1.48 12.55 4.25
C ALA A 8 0.02 12.19 3.91
N ALA A 9 -0.82 13.19 3.61
CA ALA A 9 -2.22 13.00 3.25
C ALA A 9 -2.34 12.51 1.79
N GLU A 10 -1.57 13.07 0.87
CA GLU A 10 -1.46 12.62 -0.52
C GLU A 10 -0.97 11.17 -0.61
N VAL A 11 0.08 10.81 0.14
CA VAL A 11 0.57 9.44 0.21
C VAL A 11 -0.51 8.50 0.75
N ARG A 12 -1.27 8.94 1.77
CA ARG A 12 -2.36 8.16 2.36
C ARG A 12 -3.51 7.95 1.37
N VAL A 13 -3.95 9.01 0.70
CA VAL A 13 -5.02 8.95 -0.30
C VAL A 13 -4.63 8.02 -1.44
N LEU A 14 -3.41 8.16 -1.97
CA LEU A 14 -2.91 7.31 -3.04
C LEU A 14 -2.84 5.84 -2.60
N GLY A 15 -2.29 5.56 -1.41
CA GLY A 15 -2.24 4.22 -0.84
C GLY A 15 -3.62 3.59 -0.65
N ALA A 16 -4.60 4.36 -0.19
CA ALA A 16 -5.98 3.90 -0.02
C ALA A 16 -6.64 3.52 -1.37
N LEU A 17 -6.43 4.32 -2.42
CA LEU A 17 -6.90 4.00 -3.77
C LEU A 17 -6.27 2.71 -4.31
N LEU A 18 -4.95 2.53 -4.12
CA LEU A 18 -4.24 1.32 -4.54
C LEU A 18 -4.76 0.06 -3.84
N GLU A 19 -4.93 0.14 -2.51
CA GLU A 19 -5.45 -0.97 -1.72
C GLU A 19 -6.86 -1.36 -2.15
N LYS A 20 -7.75 -0.38 -2.33
CA LYS A 20 -9.14 -0.66 -2.68
C LYS A 20 -9.31 -1.12 -4.12
N GLN A 21 -8.46 -0.68 -5.05
CA GLN A 21 -8.46 -1.26 -6.40
C GLN A 21 -8.11 -2.77 -6.34
N ALA A 22 -7.11 -3.14 -5.54
CA ALA A 22 -6.62 -4.52 -5.49
C ALA A 22 -7.53 -5.45 -4.69
N LEU A 23 -8.05 -4.99 -3.54
CA LEU A 23 -8.82 -5.84 -2.62
C LEU A 23 -10.34 -5.75 -2.83
N THR A 24 -10.83 -4.66 -3.38
CA THR A 24 -12.28 -4.38 -3.52
C THR A 24 -12.59 -3.79 -4.90
N PRO A 25 -12.33 -4.52 -5.99
CA PRO A 25 -12.54 -4.00 -7.35
C PRO A 25 -14.00 -3.61 -7.61
N ASP A 26 -14.97 -4.26 -6.96
CA ASP A 26 -16.41 -3.95 -7.10
C ASP A 26 -16.78 -2.56 -6.57
N ALA A 27 -16.03 -2.05 -5.59
CA ALA A 27 -16.24 -0.73 -5.01
C ALA A 27 -15.45 0.37 -5.74
N TYR A 28 -14.53 0.00 -6.63
CA TYR A 28 -13.65 0.91 -7.34
C TYR A 28 -14.24 1.33 -8.70
N PRO A 29 -14.16 2.61 -9.11
CA PRO A 29 -13.49 3.74 -8.46
C PRO A 29 -14.26 4.31 -7.26
N LEU A 30 -13.54 4.91 -6.31
CA LEU A 30 -14.08 5.34 -5.01
C LEU A 30 -14.68 6.74 -5.05
N THR A 31 -15.73 6.99 -4.28
CA THR A 31 -16.22 8.35 -3.99
C THR A 31 -15.37 9.01 -2.90
N LEU A 32 -15.47 10.34 -2.74
CA LEU A 32 -14.76 11.07 -1.67
C LEU A 32 -15.05 10.48 -0.27
N ASN A 33 -16.33 10.21 0.02
CA ASN A 33 -16.73 9.60 1.30
C ASN A 33 -16.10 8.23 1.54
N ALA A 34 -16.09 7.38 0.51
CA ALA A 34 -15.47 6.05 0.61
C ALA A 34 -13.96 6.16 0.80
N LEU A 35 -13.32 7.15 0.16
CA LEU A 35 -11.89 7.41 0.29
C LEU A 35 -11.52 7.90 1.69
N VAL A 36 -12.27 8.84 2.28
CA VAL A 36 -12.06 9.31 3.66
C VAL A 36 -12.15 8.13 4.64
N GLY A 37 -13.20 7.30 4.48
CA GLY A 37 -13.35 6.08 5.27
C GLY A 37 -12.18 5.11 5.12
N ALA A 38 -11.62 4.97 3.90
CA ALA A 38 -10.44 4.14 3.65
C ALA A 38 -9.15 4.74 4.24
N CYS A 39 -9.00 6.06 4.25
CA CYS A 39 -7.82 6.73 4.81
C CYS A 39 -7.75 6.61 6.34
N ASN A 40 -8.91 6.62 6.98
CA ASN A 40 -9.08 6.64 8.44
C ASN A 40 -9.30 5.23 9.05
N GLN A 41 -9.02 4.15 8.31
CA GLN A 41 -9.10 2.80 8.84
C GLN A 41 -8.10 2.59 9.98
N LEU A 42 -8.52 1.89 11.04
CA LEU A 42 -7.66 1.58 12.19
C LEU A 42 -6.71 0.41 11.91
N THR A 43 -7.05 -0.42 10.94
CA THR A 43 -6.25 -1.58 10.53
C THR A 43 -5.50 -1.26 9.25
N SER A 44 -4.32 -1.89 9.08
CA SER A 44 -3.50 -1.72 7.88
C SER A 44 -3.04 -0.28 7.60
N ARG A 45 -2.97 0.58 8.63
CA ARG A 45 -2.46 1.95 8.56
C ARG A 45 -1.39 2.17 9.63
N GLU A 46 -0.20 2.57 9.20
CA GLU A 46 0.88 3.00 10.10
C GLU A 46 1.51 4.28 9.52
N PRO A 47 1.31 5.47 10.13
CA PRO A 47 0.51 5.74 11.33
C PRO A 47 -1.00 5.76 11.04
N VAL A 48 -1.83 5.50 12.05
CA VAL A 48 -3.27 5.77 11.95
C VAL A 48 -3.47 7.29 11.83
N MET A 49 -4.26 7.72 10.85
CA MET A 49 -4.56 9.15 10.61
C MET A 49 -6.05 9.39 10.75
N GLN A 50 -6.42 10.64 10.99
CA GLN A 50 -7.79 11.13 10.92
C GLN A 50 -7.81 12.32 9.96
N LEU A 51 -7.99 12.03 8.67
CA LEU A 51 -8.16 13.05 7.65
C LEU A 51 -9.61 13.53 7.65
N SER A 52 -9.80 14.85 7.61
CA SER A 52 -11.11 15.43 7.32
C SER A 52 -11.45 15.28 5.84
N GLU A 53 -12.72 15.47 5.49
CA GLU A 53 -13.15 15.46 4.08
C GLU A 53 -12.48 16.58 3.28
N SER A 54 -12.28 17.76 3.89
CA SER A 54 -11.55 18.87 3.27
C SER A 54 -10.08 18.54 3.02
N ASP A 55 -9.40 17.88 3.95
CA ASP A 55 -7.99 17.51 3.77
C ASP A 55 -7.84 16.45 2.67
N ALA A 56 -8.76 15.47 2.64
CA ALA A 56 -8.77 14.44 1.61
C ALA A 56 -9.09 15.03 0.22
N SER A 57 -10.00 16.01 0.14
CA SER A 57 -10.29 16.73 -1.11
C SER A 57 -9.08 17.53 -1.59
N ALA A 58 -8.43 18.29 -0.71
CA ALA A 58 -7.24 19.06 -1.07
C ALA A 58 -6.08 18.14 -1.55
N ALA A 59 -5.89 17.00 -0.89
CA ALA A 59 -4.91 16.00 -1.31
C ALA A 59 -5.27 15.37 -2.67
N LEU A 60 -6.56 15.10 -2.94
CA LEU A 60 -7.02 14.62 -4.23
C LEU A 60 -6.75 15.64 -5.35
N ASP A 61 -7.09 16.90 -5.14
CA ASP A 61 -6.89 17.97 -6.12
C ASP A 61 -5.39 18.10 -6.47
N ALA A 62 -4.51 18.04 -5.46
CA ALA A 62 -3.08 18.07 -5.66
C ALA A 62 -2.56 16.82 -6.43
N LEU A 63 -3.09 15.63 -6.14
CA LEU A 63 -2.76 14.40 -6.86
C LEU A 63 -3.27 14.39 -8.31
N ILE A 64 -4.43 15.00 -8.57
CA ILE A 64 -4.98 15.19 -9.92
C ILE A 64 -4.09 16.16 -10.71
N ALA A 65 -3.65 17.27 -10.09
CA ALA A 65 -2.71 18.21 -10.70
C ALA A 65 -1.37 17.54 -11.05
N LYS A 66 -0.92 16.59 -10.20
CA LYS A 66 0.27 15.74 -10.45
C LYS A 66 0.01 14.58 -11.43
N LYS A 67 -1.22 14.44 -11.96
CA LYS A 67 -1.68 13.35 -12.87
C LYS A 67 -1.61 11.93 -12.29
N LEU A 68 -1.41 11.80 -10.98
CA LEU A 68 -1.35 10.51 -10.29
C LEU A 68 -2.74 9.92 -10.00
N VAL A 69 -3.78 10.77 -10.00
CA VAL A 69 -5.19 10.40 -9.82
C VAL A 69 -6.02 10.99 -10.97
N ALA A 70 -7.06 10.29 -11.38
CA ALA A 70 -8.10 10.79 -12.28
C ALA A 70 -9.43 10.86 -11.56
N GLU A 71 -10.13 11.96 -11.79
CA GLU A 71 -11.55 12.07 -11.49
C GLU A 71 -12.38 11.56 -12.67
N ARG A 72 -13.42 10.81 -12.36
CA ARG A 72 -14.41 10.28 -13.29
C ARG A 72 -15.79 10.68 -12.79
N LEU A 73 -16.55 11.34 -13.65
CA LEU A 73 -17.97 11.57 -13.44
C LEU A 73 -18.76 10.65 -14.39
N PRO A 74 -19.29 9.51 -13.91
CA PRO A 74 -20.09 8.62 -14.74
C PRO A 74 -21.31 9.35 -15.31
N ALA A 75 -21.66 9.08 -16.57
CA ALA A 75 -22.82 9.67 -17.21
C ALA A 75 -24.10 9.41 -16.38
N GLY A 76 -24.81 10.48 -16.00
CA GLY A 76 -26.00 10.41 -15.16
C GLY A 76 -25.76 10.33 -13.66
N SER A 77 -24.51 10.23 -13.19
CA SER A 77 -24.17 10.33 -11.77
C SER A 77 -23.84 11.76 -11.38
N ARG A 78 -24.25 12.16 -10.17
CA ARG A 78 -23.89 13.46 -9.58
C ARG A 78 -22.64 13.39 -8.69
N VAL A 79 -22.09 12.19 -8.50
CA VAL A 79 -21.01 11.94 -7.55
C VAL A 79 -19.73 11.62 -8.30
N ALA A 80 -18.71 12.44 -8.09
CA ALA A 80 -17.37 12.20 -8.60
C ALA A 80 -16.78 10.91 -8.00
N LYS A 81 -16.09 10.15 -8.85
CA LYS A 81 -15.33 8.96 -8.46
C LYS A 81 -13.87 9.16 -8.82
N TYR A 82 -12.97 8.60 -8.02
CA TYR A 82 -11.54 8.80 -8.14
C TYR A 82 -10.84 7.46 -8.38
N GLU A 83 -9.90 7.47 -9.32
CA GLU A 83 -9.05 6.34 -9.67
C GLU A 83 -7.57 6.75 -9.68
N HIS A 84 -6.66 5.90 -9.20
CA HIS A 84 -5.23 6.12 -9.38
C HIS A 84 -4.80 5.82 -10.83
N ARG A 85 -3.73 6.47 -11.27
CA ARG A 85 -3.17 6.35 -12.63
C ARG A 85 -1.73 5.84 -12.67
N LEU A 86 -1.24 5.21 -11.59
CA LEU A 86 0.15 4.79 -11.49
C LEU A 86 0.56 3.77 -12.56
N ASN A 87 -0.39 2.98 -13.04
CA ASN A 87 -0.18 2.05 -14.16
C ASN A 87 0.22 2.79 -15.45
N TYR A 88 -0.35 3.98 -15.67
CA TYR A 88 -0.12 4.78 -16.87
C TYR A 88 1.07 5.71 -16.71
N GLU A 89 1.18 6.39 -15.57
CA GLU A 89 2.20 7.41 -15.34
C GLU A 89 3.58 6.78 -15.07
N TRP A 90 3.64 5.69 -14.30
CA TRP A 90 4.89 5.07 -13.87
C TRP A 90 5.13 3.68 -14.46
N ASN A 91 4.19 3.15 -15.26
CA ASN A 91 4.26 1.81 -15.82
C ASN A 91 4.51 0.73 -14.74
N ILE A 92 3.84 0.89 -13.59
CA ILE A 92 3.93 0.02 -12.41
C ILE A 92 2.66 -0.82 -12.32
N ASP A 93 2.83 -2.13 -12.27
CA ASP A 93 1.75 -3.11 -12.23
C ASP A 93 2.09 -4.31 -11.33
N GLY A 94 1.09 -5.14 -11.06
CA GLY A 94 1.22 -6.40 -10.33
C GLY A 94 1.97 -6.27 -9.00
N ALA A 95 3.06 -7.03 -8.85
CA ALA A 95 3.85 -7.08 -7.62
C ALA A 95 4.48 -5.73 -7.23
N ARG A 96 4.87 -4.90 -8.20
CA ARG A 96 5.46 -3.58 -7.94
C ARG A 96 4.41 -2.62 -7.35
N LEU A 97 3.19 -2.68 -7.88
CA LEU A 97 2.07 -1.88 -7.37
C LEU A 97 1.66 -2.32 -5.96
N ALA A 98 1.60 -3.63 -5.72
CA ALA A 98 1.32 -4.18 -4.40
C ALA A 98 2.39 -3.78 -3.36
N ALA A 99 3.66 -3.81 -3.74
CA ALA A 99 4.75 -3.36 -2.88
C ALA A 99 4.65 -1.86 -2.56
N LEU A 100 4.34 -1.02 -3.56
CA LEU A 100 4.13 0.41 -3.36
C LEU A 100 2.94 0.69 -2.42
N CYS A 101 1.83 -0.02 -2.60
CA CYS A 101 0.66 0.06 -1.73
C CYS A 101 1.03 -0.24 -0.26
N LEU A 102 1.78 -1.33 -0.02
CA LEU A 102 2.23 -1.67 1.33
C LEU A 102 3.17 -0.63 1.93
N LEU A 103 4.12 -0.13 1.13
CA LEU A 103 5.09 0.88 1.58
C LEU A 103 4.43 2.22 1.91
N THR A 104 3.42 2.64 1.12
CA THR A 104 2.69 3.90 1.36
C THR A 104 1.76 3.82 2.57
N LEU A 105 1.19 2.65 2.87
CA LEU A 105 0.22 2.48 3.96
C LEU A 105 0.83 2.10 5.30
N ARG A 106 1.94 1.35 5.29
CA ARG A 106 2.59 0.82 6.50
C ARG A 106 4.04 1.25 6.67
N GLY A 107 4.59 1.98 5.71
CA GLY A 107 6.01 2.33 5.71
C GLY A 107 6.91 1.12 5.48
N ARG A 108 8.22 1.34 5.66
CA ARG A 108 9.22 0.27 5.54
C ARG A 108 9.12 -0.66 6.75
N ARG A 109 8.55 -1.84 6.54
CA ARG A 109 8.64 -2.89 7.57
C ARG A 109 10.09 -3.38 7.66
N PRO A 110 10.69 -3.43 8.87
CA PRO A 110 11.97 -4.10 9.05
C PRO A 110 11.82 -5.54 8.60
N VAL A 111 12.70 -6.02 7.72
CA VAL A 111 12.84 -7.47 7.52
C VAL A 111 13.23 -8.04 8.88
N PRO A 112 12.51 -9.04 9.42
CA PRO A 112 12.99 -9.72 10.61
C PRO A 112 14.37 -10.26 10.23
N ARG A 113 15.41 -9.72 10.86
CA ARG A 113 16.77 -10.28 10.75
C ARG A 113 16.58 -11.76 11.05
N SER A 114 16.85 -12.61 10.07
CA SER A 114 16.79 -14.05 10.26
C SER A 114 17.50 -14.35 11.58
N ALA A 115 16.78 -14.99 12.50
CA ALA A 115 17.36 -15.40 13.77
C ALA A 115 18.70 -16.08 13.45
N PRO A 116 19.77 -15.82 14.23
CA PRO A 116 21.03 -16.52 14.01
C PRO A 116 20.71 -18.01 13.91
N ALA A 117 21.15 -18.65 12.83
CA ALA A 117 20.98 -20.09 12.64
C ALA A 117 21.36 -20.78 13.96
N PRO A 118 20.60 -21.78 14.43
CA PRO A 118 20.96 -22.46 15.67
C PRO A 118 22.40 -22.93 15.51
N ALA A 119 23.27 -22.47 16.41
CA ALA A 119 24.68 -22.84 16.41
C ALA A 119 24.73 -24.36 16.27
N ALA A 120 25.40 -24.84 15.21
CA ALA A 120 25.53 -26.26 14.95
C ALA A 120 26.04 -26.92 16.23
N SER A 121 25.15 -27.64 16.91
CA SER A 121 25.51 -28.46 18.05
C SER A 121 26.51 -29.47 17.53
N THR A 122 27.77 -29.32 17.95
CA THR A 122 28.81 -30.35 17.85
C THR A 122 28.44 -31.50 18.78
N ALA A 123 27.35 -32.18 18.50
CA ALA A 123 27.07 -33.50 19.01
C ALA A 123 27.57 -34.49 17.94
N SER A 124 28.71 -35.12 18.22
CA SER A 124 29.21 -36.24 17.42
C SER A 124 28.11 -37.27 17.19
N PRO A 125 27.93 -37.79 15.96
CA PRO A 125 26.97 -38.86 15.73
C PRO A 125 27.43 -40.11 16.49
N ALA A 126 26.58 -40.59 17.40
CA ALA A 126 26.78 -41.79 18.23
C ALA A 126 26.76 -43.13 17.45
N TRP A 127 27.15 -43.10 16.17
CA TRP A 127 27.14 -44.25 15.27
C TRP A 127 28.49 -44.98 15.19
N THR A 128 29.52 -44.53 15.92
CA THR A 128 30.85 -45.17 15.94
C THR A 128 31.00 -46.35 16.90
N ARG A 129 29.93 -46.81 17.55
CA ARG A 129 29.96 -47.99 18.44
C ARG A 129 29.12 -49.15 17.89
N TRP A 130 29.51 -49.67 16.74
CA TRP A 130 29.18 -51.05 16.35
C TRP A 130 30.37 -51.66 15.61
N ARG A 131 31.15 -52.49 16.32
CA ARG A 131 32.06 -53.48 15.72
C ARG A 131 31.57 -54.85 16.16
N PRO A 132 31.20 -55.77 15.26
CA PRO A 132 31.04 -57.16 15.63
C PRO A 132 32.42 -57.79 15.82
N ARG A 133 32.50 -58.72 16.77
CA ARG A 133 33.64 -59.63 16.96
C ARG A 133 33.72 -60.64 15.83
#